data_AF-A0A559TLT7-F1
#
_entry.id   AF-A0A559TLT7-F1
#
_cell.length_a   1.000
_cell.length_b   1.000
_cell.length_c   1.000
_cell.angle_alpha   90.00
_cell.angle_beta   90.00
_cell.angle_gamma   90.00
#
_symmetry.space_group_name_H-M   'P 1'
#
loop_
_entity.id
_entity.type
_entity.pdbx_description
1 polymer ?
#
loop_
_entity_poly.entity_id
_entity_poly.type
_entity_poly.pdbx_seq_one_letter_code
_entity_poly.pdbx_strand_id
1 'polypeptide(L)' 'MDVARVMESLAEQGVTVLFKIDAERMRDATKPWTFVASGAPFHDDLLIRTDAVSLEACLEVCLPRLRELGMVIPD' A
#
# COMPACT_ATOMS: atom_id res chain seq x y z
N MET A 1 7.96 -4.79 10.84
CA MET A 1 6.51 -4.58 10.75
C MET A 1 5.90 -5.79 10.04
N ASP A 2 4.81 -6.31 10.57
CA ASP A 2 4.08 -7.42 9.96
C ASP A 2 3.14 -6.87 8.87
N VAL A 3 3.52 -7.09 7.60
CA VAL A 3 2.76 -6.56 6.46
C VAL A 3 1.39 -7.20 6.34
N ALA A 4 1.24 -8.48 6.68
CA ALA A 4 -0.05 -9.15 6.65
C ALA A 4 -1.00 -8.49 7.65
N ARG A 5 -0.53 -8.24 8.87
CA ARG A 5 -1.30 -7.54 9.90
C ARG A 5 -1.71 -6.13 9.49
N VAL A 6 -0.83 -5.38 8.81
CA VAL A 6 -1.17 -4.06 8.27
C VAL A 6 -2.28 -4.16 7.22
N MET A 7 -2.19 -5.13 6.30
CA MET A 7 -3.20 -5.35 5.26
C MET A 7 -4.56 -5.76 5.85
N GLU A 8 -4.56 -6.64 6.85
CA GLU A 8 -5.76 -7.06 7.58
C GLU A 8 -6.43 -5.86 8.28
N SER A 9 -5.65 -5.05 8.98
CA SER A 9 -6.17 -3.86 9.66
C SER A 9 -6.77 -2.84 8.69
N LEU A 10 -6.18 -2.66 7.50
CA LEU A 10 -6.75 -1.82 6.44
C LEU A 10 -8.07 -2.41 5.92
N ALA A 11 -8.13 -3.73 5.69
CA ALA A 11 -9.34 -4.41 5.25
C ALA A 11 -10.48 -4.30 6.26
N GLU A 12 -10.19 -4.41 7.56
CA GLU A 12 -11.16 -4.19 8.65
C GLU A 12 -11.76 -2.76 8.64
N GLN A 13 -11.02 -1.79 8.09
CA GLN A 13 -11.45 -0.40 7.94
C GLN A 13 -12.18 -0.11 6.62
N GLY A 14 -12.43 -1.13 5.79
CA GLY A 14 -13.13 -1.00 4.51
C GLY A 14 -12.23 -0.74 3.31
N VAL A 15 -10.90 -0.76 3.50
CA VAL A 15 -9.94 -0.52 2.43
C VAL A 15 -9.60 -1.82 1.69
N THR A 16 -9.73 -1.79 0.37
CA THR A 16 -9.17 -2.82 -0.51
C THR A 16 -7.69 -2.54 -0.74
N VAL A 17 -6.83 -3.52 -0.43
CA VAL A 17 -5.38 -3.42 -0.52
C VAL A 17 -4.81 -4.42 -1.53
N LEU A 18 -3.87 -3.97 -2.36
CA LEU A 18 -3.07 -4.82 -3.24
C LEU A 18 -1.58 -4.55 -3.04
N PHE A 19 -0.82 -5.60 -2.76
CA PHE A 19 0.63 -5.63 -2.93
C PHE A 19 0.98 -6.52 -4.11
N LYS A 20 1.77 -6.00 -5.06
CA LYS A 20 2.23 -6.74 -6.24
C LYS A 20 3.72 -6.58 -6.41
N ILE A 21 4.39 -7.67 -6.80
CA ILE A 21 5.72 -7.65 -7.39
C ILE A 21 5.59 -7.94 -8.88
N ASP A 22 6.09 -7.05 -9.71
CA ASP A 22 6.08 -7.16 -11.16
C ASP A 22 7.41 -7.77 -11.66
N ALA A 23 7.33 -8.98 -12.22
CA ALA A 23 8.51 -9.74 -12.63
C ALA A 23 9.25 -9.10 -13.82
N GLU A 24 8.56 -8.38 -14.69
CA GLU A 24 9.19 -7.69 -15.83
C GLU A 24 10.00 -6.51 -15.32
N ARG A 25 9.37 -5.68 -14.47
CA ARG A 25 10.03 -4.54 -13.82
C ARG A 25 11.20 -4.96 -12.94
N MET A 26 11.14 -6.15 -12.35
CA MET A 26 12.24 -6.71 -11.55
C MET A 26 13.42 -7.12 -12.43
N ARG A 27 13.16 -7.76 -13.59
CA ARG A 27 14.22 -8.07 -14.57
C ARG A 27 14.87 -6.80 -15.12
N ASP A 28 14.08 -5.75 -15.31
CA ASP A 28 14.55 -4.46 -15.83
C ASP A 28 15.17 -3.55 -14.75
N ALA A 29 15.33 -4.05 -13.51
CA ALA A 29 15.89 -3.32 -12.37
C ALA A 29 15.23 -1.94 -12.09
N THR A 30 13.91 -1.85 -12.27
CA THR A 30 13.13 -0.62 -12.05
C THR A 30 12.43 -0.63 -10.69
N LYS A 31 11.15 -0.24 -10.60
CA LYS A 31 10.31 -0.26 -9.40
C LYS A 31 9.31 -1.41 -9.49
N PRO A 32 9.69 -2.64 -9.09
CA PRO A 32 8.84 -3.82 -9.26
C PRO A 32 7.71 -3.90 -8.24
N TRP A 33 7.83 -3.23 -7.10
CA TRP A 33 6.81 -3.26 -6.06
C TRP A 33 5.74 -2.21 -6.34
N THR A 34 4.48 -2.63 -6.24
CA THR A 34 3.32 -1.75 -6.29
C THR A 34 2.44 -2.00 -5.08
N PHE A 35 2.12 -0.94 -4.35
CA PHE A 35 1.05 -0.89 -3.37
C PHE A 35 -0.12 -0.09 -3.93
N VAL A 36 -1.34 -0.60 -3.75
CA VAL A 36 -2.58 0.12 -4.01
C VAL A 36 -3.50 0.00 -2.80
N ALA A 37 -4.08 1.11 -2.38
CA ALA A 37 -5.19 1.18 -1.43
C ALA A 37 -6.35 1.99 -2.04
N SER A 38 -7.57 1.47 -1.90
CA SER A 38 -8.79 2.02 -2.49
C SER A 38 -10.02 1.60 -1.67
N GLY A 39 -11.19 2.20 -1.93
CA GLY A 39 -12.42 1.93 -1.18
C GLY A 39 -12.59 2.85 0.03
N ALA A 40 -13.63 2.62 0.83
CA ALA A 40 -13.96 3.49 1.96
C ALA A 40 -12.81 3.53 2.99
N PRO A 41 -12.55 4.68 3.66
CA PRO A 41 -13.27 5.96 3.56
C PRO A 41 -12.74 6.89 2.45
N PHE A 42 -11.88 6.40 1.55
CA PHE A 42 -11.47 7.20 0.39
C PHE A 42 -12.73 7.47 -0.46
N HIS A 43 -12.90 8.70 -0.96
CA HIS A 43 -13.93 8.97 -1.95
C HIS A 43 -13.72 8.07 -3.18
N ASP A 44 -14.77 7.75 -3.93
CA ASP A 44 -14.72 6.71 -4.99
C ASP A 44 -13.62 6.95 -6.05
N ASP A 45 -13.13 8.18 -6.21
CA ASP A 45 -12.04 8.56 -7.12
C ASP A 45 -10.64 8.58 -6.48
N LEU A 46 -10.52 8.48 -5.16
CA LEU A 46 -9.26 8.56 -4.42
C LEU A 46 -8.63 7.17 -4.26
N LEU A 47 -7.55 6.94 -5.00
CA LEU A 47 -6.66 5.79 -4.83
C LEU A 47 -5.28 6.25 -4.31
N ILE A 48 -4.72 5.50 -3.37
CA ILE A 48 -3.30 5.60 -3.02
C ILE A 48 -2.57 4.54 -3.81
N ARG A 49 -1.61 4.96 -4.62
CA ARG A 49 -0.71 4.05 -5.31
C ARG A 49 0.74 4.47 -5.12
N THR A 50 1.57 3.51 -4.76
CA THR A 50 3.02 3.68 -4.63
C THR A 50 3.73 2.59 -5.43
N ASP A 51 4.57 3.00 -6.40
CA ASP A 51 5.51 2.10 -7.07
C ASP A 51 6.92 2.32 -6.44
N ALA A 52 7.60 1.25 -6.01
CA ALA A 52 8.86 1.31 -5.27
C ALA A 52 9.85 0.20 -5.65
N VAL A 53 11.11 0.37 -5.25
CA VAL A 53 12.20 -0.58 -5.50
C VAL A 53 12.20 -1.79 -4.54
N SER A 54 11.60 -1.62 -3.35
CA SER A 54 11.44 -2.68 -2.35
C SER A 54 10.07 -2.58 -1.66
N LEU A 55 9.72 -3.60 -0.89
CA LEU A 55 8.55 -3.63 -0.03
C LEU A 55 8.61 -2.51 1.03
N GLU A 56 9.75 -2.37 1.69
CA GLU A 56 10.02 -1.40 2.75
C GLU A 56 9.88 0.03 2.23
N ALA A 57 10.50 0.33 1.08
CA ALA A 57 10.38 1.64 0.44
C ALA A 57 8.93 1.97 0.04
N CYS A 58 8.12 0.94 -0.24
CA CYS A 58 6.70 1.12 -0.51
C CYS A 58 5.94 1.56 0.76
N LEU A 59 6.23 0.88 1.87
CA LEU A 59 5.61 1.10 3.18
C LEU A 59 6.02 2.45 3.78
N GLU A 60 7.29 2.85 3.65
CA GLU A 60 7.79 4.16 4.07
C GLU A 60 7.01 5.31 3.42
N VAL A 61 6.55 5.13 2.18
CA VAL A 61 5.79 6.14 1.44
C VAL A 61 4.28 6.04 1.72
N CYS A 62 3.69 4.84 1.71
CA CYS A 62 2.23 4.71 1.77
C CYS A 62 1.67 4.83 3.19
N LEU A 63 2.37 4.36 4.22
CA LEU A 63 1.84 4.36 5.58
C LEU A 63 1.62 5.76 6.16
N PRO A 64 2.54 6.73 6.00
CA PRO A 64 2.28 8.10 6.46
C PRO A 64 1.03 8.69 5.80
N ARG A 65 0.89 8.50 4.48
CA ARG A 65 -0.27 9.00 3.73
C ARG A 65 -1.59 8.36 4.16
N LEU A 66 -1.58 7.06 4.47
CA LEU A 66 -2.75 6.36 5.01
C LEU A 66 -3.13 6.93 6.38
N ARG A 67 -2.16 7.20 7.25
CA ARG A 67 -2.39 7.84 8.56
C ARG A 67 -2.96 9.25 8.43
N GLU A 68 -2.47 10.05 7.48
CA GLU A 68 -3.01 11.38 7.17
C GLU A 68 -4.48 11.33 6.73
N LEU A 69 -4.90 10.23 6.11
CA LEU A 69 -6.28 9.97 5.70
C LEU A 69 -7.12 9.33 6.81
N GLY A 70 -6.59 9.25 8.04
CA GLY A 70 -7.30 8.74 9.21
C GLY A 70 -7.26 7.23 9.39
N MET A 71 -6.42 6.50 8.64
CA MET A 71 -6.28 5.06 8.80
C MET A 71 -5.46 4.71 10.03
N VAL A 72 -5.98 3.76 10.80
CA VAL A 72 -5.28 3.11 11.89
C VAL A 72 -4.31 2.09 11.29
N ILE A 73 -3.02 2.28 11.54
CA ILE A 73 -1.96 1.37 11.09
C ILE A 73 -1.27 0.82 12.34
N PRO A 74 -1.21 -0.51 12.54
CA PRO A 74 -0.53 -1.11 13.69
C PRO A 74 0.99 -0.88 13.63
N ASP A 75 1.62 -0.84 14.80
CA ASP A 75 3.09 -0.76 14.95
C ASP A 75 3.80 -2.06 14.54
#